data_AF-A0A8D8BGY4-F1
#
_entry.id   AF-A0A8D8BGY4-F1
#
_cell.length_a   1.000
_cell.length_b   1.000
_cell.length_c   1.000
_cell.angle_alpha   90.00
_cell.angle_beta   90.00
_cell.angle_gamma   90.00
#
_symmetry.space_group_name_H-M   'P 1'
#
loop_
_entity.id
_entity.type
_entity.pdbx_description
1 polymer ?
#
loop_
_entity_poly.entity_id
_entity_poly.type
_entity_poly.pdbx_seq_one_letter_code
_entity_poly.pdbx_strand_id
1 'polypeptide(L)'
;MTATDNTIRFSDHTLDKATKAKVTLENYYSNLITQHGERKQRQAKLEASLKDEALSESQRQEKRQQHAQKETEFLRLKRSRLGVEDFEALKVIGRGAFGEVRLVQKKDTGHVYAMKVLRKADMLEKEQVAHVRAERDVLVEADHQWVVKMYYSFQDSINLYLIMEF
;
A
#
# COMPACT_ATOMS: atom_id res chain seq x y z
N MET A 1 -38.20 15.05 38.48
CA MET A 1 -37.06 14.14 38.66
C MET A 1 -36.41 13.94 37.30
N THR A 2 -35.49 14.83 36.93
CA THR A 2 -34.76 14.76 35.66
C THR A 2 -33.48 13.98 35.91
N ALA A 3 -33.40 12.77 35.34
CA ALA A 3 -32.19 11.95 35.37
C ALA A 3 -31.04 12.74 34.71
N THR A 4 -30.03 13.09 35.50
CA THR A 4 -28.77 13.60 34.99
C THR A 4 -28.10 12.44 34.26
N ASP A 5 -28.18 12.46 32.92
CA ASP A 5 -27.47 11.54 32.05
C ASP A 5 -25.98 11.74 32.29
N ASN A 6 -25.37 10.80 33.01
CA ASN A 6 -23.99 10.88 33.46
C ASN A 6 -23.11 10.40 32.30
N THR A 7 -23.04 11.20 31.23
CA THR A 7 -22.27 10.85 30.04
C THR A 7 -20.78 10.90 30.37
N ILE A 8 -20.15 9.72 30.45
CA ILE A 8 -18.71 9.59 30.69
C ILE A 8 -17.97 10.29 29.54
N ARG A 9 -17.32 11.41 29.83
CA ARG A 9 -16.48 12.15 28.87
C ARG A 9 -15.09 11.51 28.81
N PHE A 10 -14.75 10.94 27.65
CA PHE A 10 -13.39 10.48 27.36
C PHE A 10 -12.52 11.61 26.82
N SER A 11 -11.20 11.51 27.01
CA SER A 11 -10.25 12.46 26.42
C SER A 11 -10.12 12.27 24.91
N ASP A 12 -9.82 13.35 24.18
CA ASP A 12 -9.63 13.32 22.72
C ASP A 12 -8.56 12.33 22.29
N HIS A 13 -7.48 12.21 23.06
CA HIS A 13 -6.43 11.22 22.83
C HIS A 13 -6.96 9.77 22.91
N THR A 14 -7.84 9.48 23.88
CA THR A 14 -8.47 8.17 24.01
C THR A 14 -9.39 7.89 22.83
N LEU A 15 -10.18 8.89 22.42
CA LEU A 15 -11.09 8.80 21.29
C LEU A 15 -10.35 8.60 19.96
N ASP A 16 -9.25 9.32 19.73
CA ASP A 16 -8.39 9.17 18.56
C ASP A 16 -7.76 7.76 18.49
N LYS A 17 -7.24 7.25 19.61
CA LYS A 17 -6.73 5.87 19.67
C LYS A 17 -7.82 4.83 19.39
N ALA A 18 -9.00 4.99 19.98
CA ALA A 18 -10.13 4.11 19.72
C ALA A 18 -10.56 4.14 18.25
N THR A 19 -10.60 5.34 17.66
CA THR A 19 -10.95 5.54 16.25
C THR A 19 -9.93 4.90 15.32
N LYS A 20 -8.63 5.12 15.57
CA LYS A 20 -7.53 4.46 14.83
C LYS A 20 -7.59 2.95 14.95
N ALA A 21 -7.85 2.42 16.15
CA ALA A 21 -7.98 0.98 16.36
C ALA A 21 -9.17 0.40 15.59
N LYS A 22 -10.33 1.07 15.65
CA LYS A 22 -11.54 0.69 14.89
C LYS A 22 -11.26 0.63 13.39
N VAL A 23 -10.77 1.72 12.81
CA VAL A 23 -10.45 1.80 11.37
C VAL A 23 -9.43 0.74 10.97
N THR A 24 -8.42 0.49 11.81
CA THR A 24 -7.42 -0.55 11.57
C THR A 24 -8.03 -1.95 11.51
N LEU A 25 -8.92 -2.27 12.45
CA LEU A 25 -9.59 -3.58 12.50
C LEU A 25 -10.56 -3.75 11.33
N GLU A 26 -11.36 -2.73 11.02
CA GLU A 26 -12.29 -2.74 9.89
C GLU A 26 -11.53 -2.99 8.58
N ASN A 27 -10.45 -2.25 8.34
CA ASN A 27 -9.59 -2.44 7.16
C ASN A 27 -8.95 -3.83 7.15
N TYR A 28 -8.47 -4.33 8.28
CA TYR A 28 -7.85 -5.64 8.38
C TYR A 28 -8.82 -6.76 7.98
N TYR A 29 -10.01 -6.80 8.58
CA TYR A 29 -10.99 -7.84 8.28
C TYR A 29 -11.56 -7.72 6.87
N SER A 30 -11.81 -6.50 6.39
CA SER A 30 -12.26 -6.28 5.01
C SER A 30 -11.26 -6.82 4.00
N ASN A 31 -9.97 -6.51 4.19
CA ASN A 31 -8.89 -7.03 3.34
C ASN A 31 -8.75 -8.56 3.48
N LEU A 32 -8.88 -9.10 4.68
CA LEU A 32 -8.79 -10.56 4.92
C LEU A 32 -9.90 -11.32 4.18
N ILE A 33 -11.13 -10.83 4.25
CA ILE A 33 -12.29 -11.43 3.58
C ILE A 33 -12.10 -11.38 2.06
N THR A 34 -11.72 -10.21 1.53
CA THR A 34 -11.46 -10.03 0.09
C THR A 34 -10.36 -10.96 -0.39
N GLN A 35 -9.21 -11.01 0.29
CA GLN A 35 -8.10 -11.90 -0.06
C GLN A 35 -8.49 -13.38 -0.05
N HIS A 36 -9.28 -13.80 0.93
CA HIS A 36 -9.78 -15.17 1.01
C HIS A 36 -10.75 -15.49 -0.15
N GLY A 37 -11.64 -14.56 -0.50
CA GLY A 37 -12.53 -14.68 -1.65
C GLY A 37 -11.76 -14.81 -2.96
N GLU A 38 -10.81 -13.92 -3.21
CA GLU A 38 -9.95 -13.96 -4.40
C GLU A 38 -9.17 -15.28 -4.51
N ARG A 39 -8.64 -15.78 -3.38
CA ARG A 39 -7.91 -17.06 -3.34
C ARG A 39 -8.80 -18.24 -3.71
N LYS A 40 -10.02 -18.30 -3.15
CA LYS A 40 -11.00 -19.32 -3.52
C LYS A 40 -11.36 -19.26 -5.00
N GLN A 41 -11.53 -18.05 -5.54
CA GLN A 41 -11.84 -17.86 -6.96
C GLN A 41 -10.71 -18.35 -7.88
N ARG A 42 -9.45 -18.04 -7.55
CA ARG A 42 -8.27 -18.54 -8.29
C ARG A 42 -8.20 -20.08 -8.26
N GLN A 43 -8.41 -20.68 -7.09
CA GLN A 43 -8.47 -22.15 -6.96
C GLN A 43 -9.61 -22.75 -7.79
N ALA A 44 -10.81 -22.17 -7.76
CA ALA A 44 -11.94 -22.66 -8.54
C ALA A 44 -11.67 -22.59 -10.05
N LYS A 45 -11.01 -21.52 -10.53
CA LYS A 45 -10.58 -21.40 -11.94
C LYS A 45 -9.60 -22.50 -12.33
N LEU A 46 -8.62 -22.82 -11.47
CA LEU A 46 -7.72 -23.95 -11.70
C LEU A 46 -8.50 -25.26 -11.81
N GLU A 47 -9.36 -25.56 -10.84
CA GLU A 47 -10.13 -26.82 -10.83
C GLU A 47 -11.05 -26.96 -12.05
N ALA A 48 -11.64 -25.86 -12.53
CA ALA A 48 -12.41 -25.87 -13.77
C ALA A 48 -11.51 -26.21 -14.98
N SER A 49 -10.36 -25.55 -15.11
CA SER A 49 -9.39 -25.84 -16.18
C SER A 49 -8.87 -27.28 -16.15
N LEU A 50 -8.70 -27.87 -14.97
CA LEU A 50 -8.24 -29.26 -14.82
C LEU A 50 -9.29 -30.31 -15.20
N LYS A 51 -10.58 -29.95 -15.16
CA LYS A 51 -11.69 -30.83 -15.58
C LYS A 51 -11.80 -30.91 -17.10
N ASP A 52 -11.56 -29.79 -17.78
CA ASP A 52 -11.63 -29.71 -19.24
C ASP A 52 -10.46 -30.43 -19.93
N GLU A 53 -9.34 -30.60 -19.22
CA GLU A 53 -8.20 -31.35 -19.72
C GLU A 53 -8.31 -32.86 -19.41
N ALA A 54 -8.06 -33.70 -20.42
CA ALA A 54 -7.94 -35.16 -20.29
C ALA A 54 -6.60 -35.57 -19.66
N LEU A 55 -6.34 -35.11 -18.44
CA LEU A 55 -5.17 -35.44 -17.63
C LEU A 55 -5.42 -36.65 -16.72
N SER A 56 -4.34 -37.37 -16.41
CA SER A 56 -4.35 -38.35 -15.32
C SER A 56 -4.47 -37.68 -13.95
N GLU A 57 -4.96 -38.41 -12.94
CA GLU A 57 -5.05 -37.90 -11.56
C GLU A 57 -3.70 -37.47 -10.98
N SER A 58 -2.62 -38.16 -11.35
CA SER A 58 -1.26 -37.77 -10.91
C SER A 58 -0.86 -36.39 -11.46
N GLN A 59 -1.15 -36.11 -12.74
CA GLN A 59 -0.85 -34.82 -13.36
C GLN A 59 -1.72 -33.69 -12.79
N ARG A 60 -2.99 -33.97 -12.49
CA ARG A 60 -3.89 -33.02 -11.81
C ARG A 60 -3.35 -32.66 -10.43
N GLN A 61 -2.88 -33.66 -9.67
CA GLN A 61 -2.30 -33.46 -8.36
C GLN A 61 -1.01 -32.62 -8.42
N GLU A 62 -0.15 -32.86 -9.40
CA GLU A 62 1.06 -32.06 -9.61
C GLU A 62 0.72 -30.59 -9.92
N LYS A 63 -0.23 -30.34 -10.84
CA LYS A 63 -0.70 -28.97 -11.14
C LYS A 63 -1.27 -28.26 -9.91
N ARG A 64 -2.02 -28.96 -9.05
CA ARG A 64 -2.52 -28.42 -7.76
C ARG A 64 -1.38 -28.04 -6.82
N GLN A 65 -0.36 -28.88 -6.69
CA GLN A 65 0.81 -28.59 -5.86
C GLN A 65 1.57 -27.36 -6.38
N GLN A 66 1.83 -27.29 -7.69
CA GLN A 66 2.46 -26.13 -8.30
C GLN A 66 1.65 -24.85 -8.09
N HIS A 67 0.32 -24.92 -8.22
CA HIS A 67 -0.55 -23.77 -7.94
C HIS A 67 -0.48 -23.36 -6.46
N ALA A 68 -0.49 -24.31 -5.52
CA ALA A 68 -0.38 -24.01 -4.09
C ALA A 68 0.96 -23.34 -3.73
N GLN A 69 2.06 -23.75 -4.35
CA GLN A 69 3.36 -23.10 -4.20
C GLN A 69 3.32 -21.67 -4.75
N LYS A 70 2.82 -21.47 -5.97
CA LYS A 70 2.67 -20.14 -6.59
C LYS A 70 1.78 -19.21 -5.76
N GLU A 71 0.67 -19.71 -5.23
CA GLU A 71 -0.22 -18.92 -4.36
C GLU A 71 0.49 -18.52 -3.05
N THR A 72 1.30 -19.40 -2.48
CA THR A 72 2.08 -19.10 -1.27
C THR A 72 3.09 -17.98 -1.53
N GLU A 73 3.84 -18.08 -2.63
CA GLU A 73 4.79 -17.04 -3.04
C GLU A 73 4.10 -15.72 -3.35
N PHE A 74 2.97 -15.76 -4.07
CA PHE A 74 2.16 -14.58 -4.36
C PHE A 74 1.67 -13.86 -3.10
N LEU A 75 1.16 -14.61 -2.11
CA LEU A 75 0.72 -14.04 -0.84
C LEU A 75 1.90 -13.50 -0.02
N ARG A 76 3.08 -14.12 -0.10
CA ARG A 76 4.30 -13.59 0.53
C ARG A 76 4.70 -12.26 -0.11
N LEU A 77 4.67 -12.18 -1.44
CA LEU A 77 4.98 -10.96 -2.18
C LEU A 77 3.98 -9.84 -1.88
N LYS A 78 2.67 -10.14 -1.82
CA LYS A 78 1.64 -9.17 -1.40
C LYS A 78 1.84 -8.61 0.02
N ARG A 79 2.53 -9.35 0.90
CA ARG A 79 2.89 -8.87 2.25
C ARG A 79 4.16 -8.02 2.26
N SER A 80 5.00 -8.13 1.23
CA SER A 80 6.19 -7.30 1.12
C SER A 80 5.76 -5.84 1.01
N ARG A 81 6.25 -5.00 1.93
CA ARG A 81 6.00 -3.57 1.89
C ARG A 81 7.12 -2.95 1.07
N LEU A 82 6.75 -2.14 0.09
CA LEU A 82 7.71 -1.36 -0.67
C LEU A 82 8.42 -0.39 0.29
N GLY A 83 9.75 -0.40 0.26
CA GLY A 83 10.60 0.47 1.05
C GLY A 83 11.57 1.27 0.18
N VAL A 84 12.36 2.12 0.83
CA VAL A 84 13.38 2.94 0.14
C VAL A 84 14.50 2.07 -0.41
N GLU A 85 14.76 0.95 0.25
CA GLU A 85 15.74 -0.07 -0.10
C GLU A 85 15.45 -0.79 -1.43
N ASP A 86 14.21 -0.74 -1.92
CA ASP A 86 13.82 -1.29 -3.22
C ASP A 86 14.25 -0.40 -4.40
N PHE A 87 14.81 0.77 -4.10
CA PHE A 87 15.23 1.77 -5.07
C PHE A 87 16.72 2.08 -4.94
N GLU A 88 17.36 2.29 -6.08
CA GLU A 88 18.71 2.80 -6.19
C GLU A 88 18.67 4.29 -6.56
N ALA A 89 19.32 5.14 -5.77
CA ALA A 89 19.36 6.58 -6.04
C ALA A 89 20.41 6.89 -7.10
N LEU A 90 19.97 7.44 -8.24
CA LEU A 90 20.84 7.77 -9.37
C LEU A 90 21.36 9.20 -9.26
N LYS A 91 20.47 10.18 -9.09
CA LYS A 91 20.82 11.61 -9.12
C LYS A 91 19.81 12.46 -8.38
N VAL A 92 20.26 13.49 -7.67
CA VAL A 92 19.35 14.54 -7.16
C VAL A 92 18.94 15.45 -8.31
N ILE A 93 17.63 15.59 -8.55
CA ILE A 93 17.05 16.39 -9.63
C ILE A 93 16.34 17.65 -9.16
N GLY A 94 16.03 17.76 -7.85
CA GLY A 94 15.44 18.96 -7.29
C GLY A 94 15.63 19.04 -5.78
N ARG A 95 15.67 20.25 -5.23
CA ARG A 95 15.70 20.51 -3.78
C ARG A 95 14.61 21.53 -3.47
N GLY A 96 13.81 21.26 -2.45
CA GLY A 96 12.68 22.09 -2.05
C GLY A 96 12.64 22.34 -0.55
N ALA A 97 11.60 23.05 -0.11
CA ALA A 97 11.47 23.48 1.28
C ALA A 97 11.27 22.33 2.30
N PHE A 98 10.82 21.16 1.84
CA PHE A 98 10.48 20.01 2.70
C PHE A 98 11.37 18.79 2.44
N GLY A 99 12.39 18.92 1.58
CA GLY A 99 13.28 17.83 1.22
C GLY A 99 13.78 17.94 -0.22
N GLU A 100 13.93 16.81 -0.89
CA GLU A 100 14.53 16.75 -2.22
C GLU A 100 13.88 15.71 -3.12
N VAL A 101 14.06 15.89 -4.43
CA VAL A 101 13.61 14.96 -5.45
C VAL A 101 14.83 14.28 -6.06
N ARG A 102 14.82 12.95 -6.05
CA ARG A 102 15.88 12.11 -6.60
C ARG A 102 15.34 11.31 -7.78
N LEU A 103 16.10 11.25 -8.86
CA LEU A 103 15.97 10.22 -9.86
C LEU A 103 16.40 8.89 -9.26
N VAL A 104 15.53 7.88 -9.32
CA VAL A 104 15.78 6.57 -8.73
C VAL A 104 15.45 5.46 -9.74
N GLN A 105 16.10 4.31 -9.60
CA GLN A 105 15.78 3.11 -10.35
C GLN A 105 15.25 2.03 -9.41
N LYS A 106 14.11 1.42 -9.74
CA LYS A 106 13.57 0.31 -8.95
C LYS A 106 14.34 -0.96 -9.25
N LYS A 107 14.91 -1.62 -8.23
CA LYS A 107 15.91 -2.69 -8.39
C LYS A 107 15.40 -3.93 -9.12
N ASP A 108 14.13 -4.28 -8.93
CA ASP A 108 13.54 -5.51 -9.49
C ASP A 108 13.12 -5.37 -10.96
N THR A 109 12.78 -4.17 -11.41
CA THR A 109 12.24 -3.92 -12.75
C THR A 109 13.16 -3.07 -13.62
N GLY A 110 14.12 -2.35 -13.03
CA GLY A 110 14.97 -1.40 -13.75
C GLY A 110 14.28 -0.12 -14.20
N HIS A 111 12.98 0.07 -13.88
CA HIS A 111 12.27 1.30 -14.24
C HIS A 111 12.79 2.49 -13.44
N VAL A 112 12.89 3.62 -14.13
CA VAL A 112 13.34 4.89 -13.58
C VAL A 112 12.14 5.73 -13.14
N TYR A 113 12.25 6.37 -11.98
CA TYR A 113 11.21 7.17 -11.36
C TYR A 113 11.78 8.44 -10.71
N ALA A 114 10.92 9.41 -10.44
CA ALA A 114 11.22 10.53 -9.56
C ALA A 114 10.72 10.23 -8.13
N MET A 115 11.63 10.14 -7.18
CA MET A 115 11.34 9.97 -5.75
C MET A 115 11.40 11.33 -5.05
N LYS A 116 10.25 11.84 -4.63
CA LYS A 116 10.16 13.03 -3.74
C LYS A 116 10.27 12.56 -2.29
N VAL A 117 11.35 12.96 -1.63
CA VAL A 117 11.64 12.65 -0.22
C VAL A 117 11.25 13.86 0.62
N LEU A 118 10.30 13.67 1.53
CA LEU A 118 9.73 14.71 2.38
C LEU A 118 10.03 14.41 3.85
N ARG A 119 10.74 15.30 4.54
CA ARG A 119 11.05 15.16 5.97
C ARG A 119 9.83 15.44 6.82
N LYS A 120 9.44 14.48 7.66
CA LYS A 120 8.24 14.62 8.51
C LYS A 120 8.38 15.73 9.55
N ALA A 121 9.58 15.89 10.11
CA ALA A 121 9.86 16.96 11.07
C ALA A 121 9.61 18.35 10.45
N ASP A 122 10.16 18.61 9.27
CA ASP A 122 10.00 19.87 8.55
C ASP A 122 8.52 20.14 8.18
N MET A 123 7.76 19.10 7.85
CA MET A 123 6.33 19.21 7.58
C MET A 123 5.50 19.57 8.82
N LEU A 124 5.87 19.03 9.99
CA LEU A 124 5.25 19.31 11.27
C LEU A 124 5.57 20.74 11.73
N GLU A 125 6.85 21.11 11.70
CA GLU A 125 7.33 22.44 12.09
C GLU A 125 6.65 23.57 11.30
N LYS A 126 6.41 23.34 10.01
CA LYS A 126 5.78 24.32 9.10
C LYS A 126 4.25 24.21 9.03
N GLU A 127 3.65 23.31 9.82
CA GLU A 127 2.19 23.06 9.84
C GLU A 127 1.60 22.68 8.46
N GLN A 128 2.38 22.01 7.61
CA GLN A 128 1.99 21.67 6.23
C GLN A 128 1.48 20.24 6.05
N VAL A 129 1.23 19.51 7.14
CA VAL A 129 0.80 18.10 7.09
C VAL A 129 -0.51 17.93 6.31
N ALA A 130 -1.48 18.83 6.48
CA ALA A 130 -2.75 18.78 5.77
C ALA A 130 -2.58 19.01 4.25
N HIS A 131 -1.75 19.98 3.86
CA HIS A 131 -1.46 20.29 2.47
C HIS A 131 -0.77 19.11 1.76
N VAL A 132 0.23 18.48 2.41
CA VAL A 132 0.93 17.32 1.82
C VAL A 132 0.00 16.10 1.70
N ARG A 133 -0.95 15.91 2.63
CA ARG A 133 -1.98 14.86 2.50
C ARG A 133 -2.90 15.13 1.32
N ALA A 134 -3.39 16.35 1.17
CA ALA A 134 -4.22 16.74 0.03
C ALA A 134 -3.47 16.57 -1.30
N GLU A 135 -2.19 16.97 -1.37
CA GLU A 135 -1.34 16.77 -2.56
C GLU A 135 -1.25 15.28 -2.91
N ARG A 136 -0.99 14.41 -1.93
CA ARG A 136 -0.99 12.95 -2.13
C ARG A 136 -2.34 12.46 -2.64
N ASP A 137 -3.44 12.89 -2.03
CA ASP A 137 -4.79 12.41 -2.39
C ASP A 137 -5.13 12.75 -3.85
N VAL A 138 -4.83 13.98 -4.27
CA VAL A 138 -4.98 14.39 -5.68
C VAL A 138 -4.10 13.54 -6.60
N LEU A 139 -2.85 13.29 -6.23
CA LEU A 139 -1.93 12.49 -7.04
C LEU A 139 -2.28 11.00 -7.12
N VAL A 140 -2.97 10.45 -6.11
CA VAL A 140 -3.49 9.07 -6.15
C VAL A 140 -4.63 8.94 -7.16
N GLU A 141 -5.50 9.95 -7.23
CA GLU A 141 -6.72 9.92 -8.04
C GLU A 141 -6.51 10.45 -9.47
N ALA A 142 -5.47 11.25 -9.69
CA ALA A 142 -5.20 11.85 -11.00
C ALA A 142 -4.70 10.80 -12.01
N ASP A 143 -5.54 10.51 -13.00
CA ASP A 143 -5.17 9.74 -14.20
C ASP A 143 -5.44 10.61 -15.45
N HIS A 144 -4.54 11.56 -15.72
CA HIS A 144 -4.64 12.50 -16.83
C HIS A 144 -3.26 12.81 -17.41
N GLN A 145 -3.16 12.94 -18.73
CA GLN A 145 -1.92 13.26 -19.47
C GLN A 145 -1.18 14.54 -19.00
N TRP A 146 -1.85 15.45 -18.30
CA TRP A 146 -1.27 16.74 -17.87
C TRP A 146 -0.86 16.74 -16.40
N VAL A 147 -1.06 15.63 -15.70
CA VAL A 147 -0.72 15.48 -14.29
C VAL A 147 0.29 14.35 -14.16
N VAL A 148 1.38 14.61 -13.44
CA VAL A 148 2.40 13.60 -13.17
C VAL A 148 1.78 12.43 -12.43
N LYS A 149 1.96 11.22 -12.96
CA LYS A 149 1.39 10.01 -12.36
C LYS A 149 2.18 9.61 -11.11
N MET A 150 1.48 9.36 -10.01
CA MET A 150 2.07 8.73 -8.84
C MET A 150 1.88 7.21 -8.90
N TYR A 151 2.97 6.47 -8.74
CA TYR A 151 2.94 5.00 -8.76
C TYR A 151 2.88 4.40 -7.36
N TYR A 152 3.65 4.95 -6.42
CA TYR A 152 3.77 4.42 -5.07
C TYR A 152 3.91 5.54 -4.05
N SER A 153 3.46 5.28 -2.82
CA SER A 153 3.78 6.11 -1.67
C SER A 153 4.07 5.24 -0.46
N PHE A 154 5.14 5.53 0.27
CA PHE A 154 5.50 4.83 1.51
C PHE A 154 6.21 5.80 2.46
N GLN A 155 6.46 5.36 3.69
CA GLN A 155 7.10 6.18 4.72
C GLN A 155 7.96 5.31 5.62
N ASP A 156 9.02 5.88 6.16
CA ASP A 156 9.79 5.31 7.26
C ASP A 156 9.60 6.13 8.54
N SER A 157 10.47 6.02 9.54
CA SER A 157 10.38 6.81 10.77
C SER A 157 10.66 8.30 10.57
N ILE A 158 11.37 8.70 9.52
CA ILE A 158 11.92 10.05 9.31
C ILE A 158 11.23 10.78 8.15
N ASN A 159 10.97 10.07 7.05
CA ASN A 159 10.56 10.63 5.77
C ASN A 159 9.27 10.00 5.23
N LEU A 160 8.58 10.76 4.38
CA LEU A 160 7.55 10.32 3.45
C LEU A 160 8.16 10.29 2.04
N TYR A 161 7.85 9.26 1.27
CA TYR A 161 8.36 9.04 -0.08
C TYR A 161 7.21 8.95 -1.06
N LEU A 162 7.25 9.77 -2.12
CA LEU A 162 6.31 9.72 -3.24
C LEU A 162 7.09 9.31 -4.49
N ILE A 163 6.69 8.20 -5.12
CA ILE A 163 7.30 7.69 -6.35
C ILE A 163 6.43 8.10 -7.53
N MET A 164 7.01 8.90 -8.42
CA MET A 164 6.32 9.56 -9.51
C MET A 164 6.98 9.21 -10.84
N GLU A 165 6.24 9.40 -11.92
CA GLU A 165 6.76 9.39 -13.30
C GLU A 165 7.96 10.34 -13.45
N PHE A 166 8.94 9.94 -14.26
CA PHE A 166 10.11 10.75 -14.65
C PHE A 166 10.25 10.79 -16.16
#